data_AF-A0A4U5Q8U7-F1
#
_entry.id   AF-A0A4U5Q8U7-F1
#
_cell.length_a   1.000
_cell.length_b   1.000
_cell.length_c   1.000
_cell.angle_alpha   90.00
_cell.angle_beta   90.00
_cell.angle_gamma   90.00
#
_symmetry.space_group_name_H-M   'P 1'
#
loop_
_entity.id
_entity.type
_entity.pdbx_description
1 polymer ?
#
loop_
_entity_poly.entity_id
_entity_poly.type
_entity_poly.pdbx_seq_one_letter_code
_entity_poly.pdbx_strand_id
1 'polypeptide(L)' 'MLYTRDASKNWKLAGSDGGCRLTTKEPAANAVLLDYISSKKWEDVVDFDDHLDDITKDWLNPELFK' A
#
# COMPACT_ATOMS: atom_id res chain seq x y z
N MET A 1 -5.53 7.38 8.70
CA MET A 1 -5.63 6.82 10.07
C MET A 1 -4.82 5.55 10.09
N LEU A 2 -3.65 5.54 10.72
CA LEU A 2 -2.80 4.35 10.84
C LEU A 2 -3.15 3.64 12.15
N TYR A 3 -3.26 2.30 12.13
CA TYR A 3 -3.46 1.51 13.34
C TYR A 3 -2.23 0.63 13.57
N THR A 4 -1.83 0.46 14.83
CA THR A 4 -0.75 -0.45 15.22
C THR A 4 -1.28 -1.49 16.18
N ARG A 5 -0.75 -2.70 16.07
CA ARG A 5 -1.08 -3.80 16.98
C ARG A 5 -0.10 -3.78 18.14
N ASP A 6 -0.61 -3.65 19.35
CA ASP A 6 0.22 -3.67 20.54
C ASP A 6 0.52 -5.10 21.00
N ALA A 7 1.36 -5.24 22.02
CA ALA A 7 1.71 -6.53 22.61
C ALA A 7 0.50 -7.29 23.19
N SER A 8 -0.59 -6.57 23.51
CA SER A 8 -1.86 -7.16 23.97
C SER A 8 -2.76 -7.63 22.82
N LYS A 9 -2.25 -7.60 21.58
CA LYS A 9 -2.94 -7.98 20.35
C LYS A 9 -4.11 -7.06 19.97
N ASN A 10 -4.26 -5.92 20.63
CA ASN A 10 -5.30 -4.94 20.33
C ASN A 10 -4.83 -3.95 19.27
N TRP A 11 -5.75 -3.54 18.40
CA TRP A 11 -5.51 -2.47 17.43
C TRP A 11 -5.76 -1.12 18.08
N LYS A 12 -4.73 -0.27 18.12
CA LYS A 12 -4.83 1.11 18.60
C LYS A 12 -4.49 2.07 17.48
N LEU A 13 -5.18 3.21 17.47
CA LEU A 13 -4.88 4.28 16.55
C LEU A 13 -3.45 4.77 16.82
N ALA A 14 -2.59 4.73 15.80
CA ALA A 14 -1.19 5.08 15.89
C ALA A 14 -1.04 6.60 15.91
N GLY A 15 -0.52 7.16 17.00
CA GLY A 15 -0.26 8.60 17.14
C GLY A 15 -1.46 9.42 17.61
N SER A 16 -2.13 8.98 18.69
CA SER A 16 -3.27 9.62 19.38
C SER A 16 -3.11 11.13 19.67
N ASP A 17 -1.90 11.66 19.49
CA ASP A 17 -1.49 13.03 19.82
C ASP A 17 -1.59 13.97 18.59
N GLY A 18 -2.29 13.57 17.52
CA GLY A 18 -2.48 14.35 16.29
C GLY A 18 -1.53 14.00 15.14
N GLY A 19 -0.68 12.97 15.31
CA GLY A 19 0.28 12.48 14.31
C GLY A 19 -0.24 11.37 13.39
N CYS A 20 -1.55 11.05 13.39
CA CYS A 20 -2.13 9.90 12.67
C CYS A 20 -2.23 10.03 11.15
N ARG A 21 -1.63 11.05 10.54
CA ARG A 21 -1.63 11.19 9.08
C ARG A 21 -0.53 10.30 8.52
N LEU A 22 -0.90 9.36 7.65
CA LEU A 22 0.07 8.66 6.80
C LEU A 22 0.79 9.75 6.01
N THR A 23 1.96 10.13 6.51
CA THR A 23 2.87 11.05 5.86
C THR A 23 3.92 10.14 5.28
N THR A 24 3.90 9.97 3.96
CA THR A 24 5.05 9.39 3.29
C THR A 24 6.24 10.25 3.70
N LYS A 25 7.28 9.64 4.27
CA LYS A 25 8.47 10.37 4.75
C LYS A 25 9.08 11.26 3.67
N GLU A 26 8.81 10.92 2.42
CA GLU A 26 9.34 11.56 1.23
C GLU A 26 8.18 12.16 0.41
N PRO A 27 8.21 13.48 0.10
CA PRO A 27 7.23 14.12 -0.78
C PRO A 27 7.14 13.47 -2.17
N ALA A 28 8.24 12.88 -2.64
CA ALA A 28 8.30 12.15 -3.91
C ALA A 28 7.32 10.97 -3.96
N ALA A 29 7.10 10.28 -2.84
CA ALA A 29 6.19 9.14 -2.80
C ALA A 29 4.72 9.54 -3.07
N ASN A 30 4.31 10.75 -2.68
CA ASN A 30 2.97 11.25 -3.02
C ASN A 30 2.85 11.55 -4.52
N ALA A 31 3.91 12.08 -5.14
CA ALA A 31 3.91 12.33 -6.59
C ALA A 31 3.85 11.01 -7.38
N VAL A 32 4.62 9.99 -6.96
CA VAL A 32 4.56 8.64 -7.55
C VAL A 32 3.18 8.01 -7.37
N LEU A 33 2.59 8.11 -6.17
CA LEU A 33 1.25 7.59 -5.92
C LEU A 33 0.19 8.28 -6.80
N LEU A 34 0.27 9.60 -6.93
CA LEU A 34 -0.64 10.36 -7.80
C LEU A 34 -0.48 9.96 -9.27
N ASP A 35 0.75 9.80 -9.75
CA ASP A 35 1.03 9.30 -11.10
C ASP A 35 0.39 7.93 -11.34
N TYR A 36 0.57 6.98 -10.43
CA TYR A 36 0.03 5.61 -10.55
C TYR A 36 -1.50 5.57 -10.53
N ILE A 37 -2.12 6.43 -9.74
CA ILE A 37 -3.59 6.57 -9.75
C ILE A 37 -4.05 7.18 -11.07
N SER A 38 -3.40 8.25 -11.53
CA SER A 38 -3.81 8.99 -12.74
C SER A 38 -3.57 8.21 -14.04
N SER A 39 -2.51 7.41 -14.09
CA SER A 39 -2.17 6.51 -15.20
C SER A 39 -2.89 5.17 -15.11
N LYS A 40 -3.66 4.94 -14.03
CA LYS A 40 -4.37 3.69 -13.75
C LYS A 40 -3.49 2.45 -13.69
N LYS A 41 -2.21 2.59 -13.35
CA LYS A 41 -1.30 1.45 -13.12
C LYS A 41 -1.85 0.42 -12.11
N TRP A 42 -2.79 0.81 -11.26
CA TRP A 42 -3.46 -0.09 -10.32
C TRP A 42 -4.28 -1.19 -11.01
N GLU A 43 -4.70 -1.02 -12.27
CA GLU A 43 -5.43 -2.05 -13.04
C GLU A 43 -4.54 -3.25 -13.37
N ASP A 44 -3.21 -3.05 -13.45
CA ASP A 44 -2.22 -4.09 -13.76
C ASP A 44 -1.58 -4.72 -12.50
N VAL A 45 -1.95 -4.24 -11.30
CA VAL A 45 -1.43 -4.79 -10.05
C VAL A 45 -2.09 -6.12 -9.77
N VAL A 46 -1.28 -7.18 -9.70
CA VAL A 46 -1.71 -8.54 -9.38
C VAL A 46 -1.72 -8.71 -7.87
N ASP A 47 -2.86 -9.10 -7.31
CA ASP A 47 -2.94 -9.54 -5.91
C ASP A 47 -2.84 -11.07 -5.77
N PHE A 48 -2.98 -11.58 -4.55
CA PHE A 48 -2.88 -13.01 -4.31
C PHE A 48 -4.11 -13.78 -4.83
N ASP A 49 -5.29 -13.16 -4.86
CA ASP A 49 -6.51 -13.80 -5.35
C ASP A 49 -6.43 -13.97 -6.89
N ASP A 50 -5.92 -12.96 -7.59
CA ASP A 50 -5.57 -13.04 -9.02
C ASP A 50 -4.64 -14.22 -9.33
N HIS A 51 -3.63 -14.45 -8.49
CA HIS A 51 -2.70 -15.56 -8.65
C HIS A 51 -3.35 -16.93 -8.37
N LEU A 52 -4.34 -16.99 -7.47
CA LEU A 52 -5.09 -18.22 -7.22
C LEU A 52 -5.98 -18.58 -8.42
N ASP A 53 -6.54 -17.58 -9.10
CA ASP A 53 -7.32 -17.78 -10.33
C ASP A 53 -6.43 -18.13 -11.53
N ASP A 54 -5.24 -17.52 -11.61
CA ASP A 54 -4.24 -17.78 -12.64
C ASP A 54 -2.82 -17.76 -12.05
N ILE A 55 -2.27 -18.96 -11.85
CA ILE A 55 -0.93 -19.16 -11.25
C ILE A 55 0.22 -18.52 -12.05
N THR A 56 -0.02 -18.06 -13.28
CA THR A 56 0.98 -17.36 -14.08
C THR A 56 1.12 -15.88 -13.71
N LYS A 57 0.13 -15.30 -13.03
CA LYS A 57 0.18 -13.92 -12.56
C LYS A 57 1.09 -13.79 -11.34
N ASP A 58 2.09 -12.91 -11.37
CA ASP A 58 3.05 -12.74 -10.28
C ASP A 58 2.60 -11.65 -9.29
N TRP A 59 2.12 -12.07 -8.11
CA TRP A 59 1.67 -11.20 -7.03
C TRP A 59 2.82 -10.39 -6.37
N LEU A 60 4.09 -10.68 -6.69
CA LEU A 60 5.22 -9.84 -6.30
C LEU A 60 5.37 -8.58 -7.17
N ASN A 61 4.68 -8.51 -8.31
CA ASN A 61 4.66 -7.37 -9.22
C ASN A 61 6.07 -6.82 -9.56
N PRO A 62 6.98 -7.63 -10.15
CA PRO A 62 8.38 -7.24 -10.37
C PRO A 62 8.57 -6.06 -11.31
N GLU A 63 7.59 -5.79 -12.18
CA GLU A 63 7.61 -4.65 -13.11
C GLU A 63 6.96 -3.38 -12.53
N LEU A 64 6.44 -3.41 -11.30
CA LEU A 64 5.64 -2.31 -10.76
C LEU A 64 6.39 -0.98 -10.76
N PHE A 65 7.69 -0.99 -10.43
CA PHE A 65 8.52 0.20 -10.27
C PHE A 65 9.61 0.38 -11.35
N LYS A 66 9.50 -0.34 -12.46
CA LYS A 66 10.43 -0.18 -13.59
C LYS A 66 10.06 1.01 -14.48
#